data_AF-A0A956RZ15-F1
#
_entry.id   AF-A0A956RZ15-F1
#
_cell.length_a   1.000
_cell.length_b   1.000
_cell.length_c   1.000
_cell.angle_alpha   90.00
_cell.angle_beta   90.00
_cell.angle_gamma   90.00
#
_symmetry.space_group_name_H-M   'P 1'
#
loop_
_entity.id
_entity.type
_entity.pdbx_description
1 polymer ?
#
loop_
_entity_poly.entity_id
_entity_poly.type
_entity_poly.pdbx_seq_one_letter_code
_entity_poly.pdbx_strand_id
1 'polypeptide(L)'
;PSGSEGVPIERPRLPNASSAYVAEAKLRAYLLSEEHPTGRAKAAFFNRLGFRRESPIELRAALIAVGEAGELVARILTRYGMKYVIDGHLAGPTGVSATIRTVWIIEWGSQRPRLVTAYPAPGGAT
;
A
#
# COMPACT_ATOMS: atom_id res chain seq x y z
N PRO A 1 -10.21 28.68 32.71
CA PRO A 1 -10.62 27.53 31.88
C PRO A 1 -10.45 27.85 30.38
N SER A 2 -9.32 27.45 29.80
CA SER A 2 -9.12 27.47 28.34
C SER A 2 -8.56 26.12 27.94
N GLY A 3 -9.47 25.16 27.76
CA GLY A 3 -9.18 23.93 27.04
C GLY A 3 -9.38 24.20 25.57
N SER A 4 -8.31 24.51 24.85
CA SER A 4 -8.28 24.42 23.39
C SER A 4 -8.28 22.93 23.05
N GLU A 5 -9.47 22.34 22.88
CA GLU A 5 -9.60 21.05 22.20
C GLU A 5 -9.14 21.28 20.75
N GLY A 6 -7.92 20.87 20.45
CA GLY A 6 -7.42 20.83 19.08
C GLY A 6 -8.34 19.93 18.27
N VAL A 7 -9.03 20.51 17.28
CA VAL A 7 -9.75 19.73 16.27
C VAL A 7 -8.77 18.70 15.72
N PRO A 8 -9.07 17.39 15.76
CA PRO A 8 -8.21 16.39 15.15
C PRO A 8 -8.08 16.78 13.68
N ILE A 9 -6.87 17.17 13.26
CA ILE A 9 -6.58 17.29 11.83
C ILE A 9 -6.85 15.91 11.24
N GLU A 10 -7.95 15.76 10.50
CA GLU A 10 -8.23 14.55 9.75
C GLU A 10 -7.06 14.36 8.79
N ARG A 11 -6.12 13.51 9.19
CA ARG A 11 -5.00 13.15 8.34
C ARG A 11 -5.63 12.51 7.10
N PRO A 12 -5.34 13.03 5.90
CA PRO A 12 -5.94 12.48 4.71
C PRO A 12 -5.50 11.01 4.58
N ARG A 13 -6.49 10.11 4.63
CA ARG A 13 -6.33 8.65 4.62
C ARG A 13 -6.99 8.04 3.38
N LEU A 14 -6.71 6.75 3.14
CA LEU A 14 -7.44 5.97 2.16
C LEU A 14 -8.92 5.85 2.57
N PRO A 15 -9.89 6.25 1.73
CA PRO A 15 -11.31 6.05 2.04
C PRO A 15 -11.66 4.57 2.08
N ASN A 16 -12.57 4.18 2.98
CA ASN A 16 -13.06 2.80 3.11
C ASN A 16 -11.94 1.76 3.30
N ALA A 17 -10.85 2.14 3.96
CA ALA A 17 -9.66 1.30 4.11
C ALA A 17 -9.95 -0.07 4.75
N SER A 18 -10.91 -0.15 5.67
CA SER A 18 -11.36 -1.42 6.28
C SER A 18 -11.96 -2.42 5.29
N SER A 19 -12.38 -1.96 4.11
CA SER A 19 -12.91 -2.81 3.02
C SER A 19 -11.90 -3.04 1.89
N ALA A 20 -10.68 -2.49 2.04
CA ALA A 20 -9.63 -2.56 1.06
C ALA A 20 -9.21 -4.01 0.82
N TYR A 21 -8.78 -4.30 -0.40
CA TYR A 21 -8.35 -5.65 -0.74
C TYR A 21 -7.21 -5.67 -1.74
N VAL A 22 -6.38 -6.69 -1.57
CA VAL A 22 -5.34 -7.08 -2.50
C VAL A 22 -5.72 -8.42 -3.11
N ALA A 23 -5.79 -8.47 -4.44
CA ALA A 23 -6.05 -9.71 -5.16
C ALA A 23 -4.84 -10.64 -5.06
N GLU A 24 -5.03 -11.88 -4.63
CA GLU A 24 -3.93 -12.83 -4.41
C GLU A 24 -3.15 -13.12 -5.69
N ALA A 25 -3.86 -13.30 -6.81
CA ALA A 25 -3.27 -13.50 -8.13
C ALA A 25 -2.25 -12.39 -8.47
N LYS A 26 -2.51 -11.15 -8.03
CA LYS A 26 -1.62 -10.01 -8.25
C LYS A 26 -0.36 -10.05 -7.39
N LEU A 27 -0.44 -10.61 -6.19
CA LEU A 27 0.74 -10.79 -5.34
C LEU A 27 1.71 -11.77 -5.99
N ARG A 28 1.22 -12.95 -6.38
CA ARG A 28 2.04 -14.02 -6.95
C ARG A 28 2.52 -13.73 -8.37
N ALA A 29 1.68 -13.14 -9.22
CA ALA A 29 2.01 -12.93 -10.63
C ALA A 29 2.74 -11.61 -10.91
N TYR A 30 2.78 -10.67 -9.94
CA TYR A 30 3.35 -9.35 -10.18
C TYR A 30 4.26 -8.85 -9.05
N LEU A 31 3.75 -8.69 -7.82
CA LEU A 31 4.54 -8.07 -6.74
C LEU A 31 5.67 -8.97 -6.21
N LEU A 32 5.48 -10.29 -6.25
CA LEU A 32 6.44 -11.32 -5.83
C LEU A 32 6.94 -12.17 -7.01
N SER A 33 6.70 -11.74 -8.24
CA SER A 33 7.16 -12.46 -9.43
C SER A 33 8.52 -11.92 -9.89
N GLU A 34 9.53 -12.78 -9.87
CA GLU A 34 10.86 -12.51 -10.44
C GLU A 34 10.92 -12.69 -11.96
N GLU A 35 9.88 -13.30 -12.53
CA GLU A 35 9.72 -13.65 -13.95
C GLU A 35 9.05 -12.51 -14.74
N HIS A 36 8.30 -11.64 -14.06
CA HIS A 36 7.63 -10.51 -14.72
C HIS A 36 8.62 -9.36 -14.99
N PRO A 37 8.78 -8.87 -16.25
CA PRO A 37 9.80 -7.89 -16.61
C PRO A 37 9.79 -6.61 -15.76
N THR A 38 8.60 -6.10 -15.43
CA THR A 38 8.42 -4.93 -14.53
C THR A 38 8.21 -5.29 -13.04
N GLY A 39 8.07 -6.58 -12.73
CA GLY A 39 7.81 -7.11 -11.39
C GLY A 39 9.09 -7.48 -10.64
N ARG A 40 10.15 -7.89 -11.36
CA ARG A 40 11.42 -8.34 -10.78
C ARG A 40 12.01 -7.38 -9.74
N ALA A 41 12.06 -6.07 -10.02
CA ALA A 41 12.59 -5.09 -9.08
C ALA A 41 11.75 -4.98 -7.78
N LYS A 42 10.42 -5.14 -7.90
CA LYS A 42 9.51 -5.16 -6.75
C LYS A 42 9.66 -6.45 -5.96
N ALA A 43 9.72 -7.59 -6.65
CA ALA A 43 9.94 -8.90 -6.02
C ALA A 43 11.25 -8.92 -5.22
N ALA A 44 12.36 -8.48 -5.81
CA ALA A 44 13.64 -8.36 -5.13
C ALA A 44 13.57 -7.47 -3.88
N PHE A 45 12.84 -6.35 -3.95
CA PHE A 45 12.64 -5.48 -2.80
C PHE A 45 11.83 -6.16 -1.68
N PHE A 46 10.67 -6.74 -1.97
CA PHE A 46 9.84 -7.40 -0.96
C PHE A 46 10.52 -8.66 -0.39
N ASN A 47 11.28 -9.38 -1.20
CA ASN A 47 12.09 -10.52 -0.75
C ASN A 47 13.16 -10.08 0.26
N ARG A 48 13.79 -8.90 0.08
CA ARG A 48 14.75 -8.33 1.06
C ARG A 48 14.09 -7.98 2.39
N LEU A 49 12.81 -7.65 2.39
CA LEU A 49 12.02 -7.45 3.61
C LEU A 49 11.54 -8.78 4.21
N GLY A 50 11.85 -9.92 3.58
CA GLY A 50 11.47 -11.25 4.05
C GLY A 50 10.13 -11.77 3.54
N PHE A 51 9.39 -11.01 2.72
CA PHE A 51 8.17 -11.53 2.11
C PHE A 51 8.48 -12.56 1.04
N ARG A 52 7.65 -13.60 0.94
CA ARG A 52 7.88 -14.75 0.06
C ARG A 52 6.67 -15.05 -0.79
N ARG A 53 6.89 -15.57 -2.01
CA ARG A 53 5.81 -15.95 -2.95
C ARG A 53 4.93 -17.07 -2.39
N GLU A 54 5.51 -17.91 -1.55
CA GLU A 54 4.88 -19.03 -0.85
C GLU A 54 3.90 -18.53 0.23
N SER A 55 4.20 -17.38 0.85
CA SER A 55 3.41 -16.75 1.91
C SER A 55 2.89 -15.35 1.52
N PRO A 56 2.08 -15.23 0.44
CA PRO A 56 1.63 -13.93 -0.05
C PRO A 56 0.65 -13.23 0.92
N ILE A 57 0.04 -13.99 1.84
CA ILE A 57 -0.93 -13.50 2.82
C ILE A 57 -0.28 -12.48 3.77
N GLU A 58 0.99 -12.67 4.13
CA GLU A 58 1.73 -11.74 4.99
C GLU A 58 1.92 -10.39 4.30
N LEU A 59 2.37 -10.40 3.04
CA LEU A 59 2.49 -9.17 2.25
C LEU A 59 1.12 -8.52 2.04
N ARG A 60 0.06 -9.30 1.83
CA ARG A 60 -1.31 -8.78 1.72
C ARG A 60 -1.72 -8.01 2.97
N ALA A 61 -1.57 -8.62 4.15
CA ALA A 61 -1.93 -7.99 5.42
C ALA A 61 -1.11 -6.72 5.66
N ALA A 62 0.20 -6.79 5.43
CA ALA A 62 1.09 -5.65 5.61
C ALA A 62 0.76 -4.48 4.65
N LEU A 63 0.40 -4.76 3.40
CA LEU A 63 -0.02 -3.71 2.46
C LEU A 63 -1.35 -3.06 2.85
N ILE A 64 -2.31 -3.84 3.36
CA ILE A 64 -3.58 -3.28 3.88
C ILE A 64 -3.31 -2.36 5.07
N ALA A 65 -2.47 -2.78 6.01
CA ALA A 65 -2.07 -1.96 7.15
C ALA A 65 -1.41 -0.64 6.70
N VAL A 66 -0.56 -0.67 5.66
CA VAL A 66 -0.02 0.56 5.06
C VAL A 66 -1.12 1.44 4.45
N GLY A 67 -2.11 0.86 3.78
CA GLY A 67 -3.25 1.61 3.24
C GLY A 67 -4.10 2.27 4.33
N GLU A 68 -4.23 1.64 5.49
CA GLU A 68 -5.01 2.13 6.64
C GLU A 68 -4.29 3.21 7.44
N ALA A 69 -3.00 3.01 7.71
CA ALA A 69 -2.21 3.86 8.61
C ALA A 69 -1.34 4.90 7.88
N GLY A 70 -1.12 4.74 6.58
CA GLY A 70 -0.24 5.59 5.78
C GLY A 70 -0.82 6.99 5.50
N GLU A 71 0.03 7.83 4.94
CA GLU A 71 -0.28 9.21 4.57
C GLU A 71 -0.72 9.31 3.11
N LEU A 72 -1.85 9.98 2.86
CA LEU A 72 -2.28 10.28 1.50
C LEU A 72 -1.44 11.37 0.87
N VAL A 73 -0.66 10.97 -0.14
CA VAL A 73 0.22 11.84 -0.91
C VAL A 73 -0.51 12.46 -2.11
N ALA A 74 -1.37 11.69 -2.77
CA ALA A 74 -2.06 12.19 -3.96
C ALA A 74 -3.41 11.51 -4.22
N ARG A 75 -4.25 12.26 -4.94
CA ARG A 75 -5.56 11.87 -5.43
C ARG A 75 -5.59 12.09 -6.95
N ILE A 76 -5.83 11.04 -7.72
CA ILE A 76 -5.75 11.10 -9.19
C ILE A 76 -7.05 10.58 -9.78
N LEU A 77 -7.82 11.48 -10.41
CA LEU A 77 -9.02 11.13 -11.14
C LEU A 77 -8.65 10.37 -12.43
N THR A 78 -9.34 9.27 -12.71
CA THR A 78 -9.16 8.49 -13.93
C THR A 78 -10.50 8.08 -14.51
N ARG A 79 -10.52 7.65 -15.78
CA ARG A 79 -11.72 7.08 -16.42
C ARG A 79 -12.31 5.86 -15.69
N TYR A 80 -11.52 5.18 -14.85
CA TYR A 80 -11.94 3.97 -14.14
C TYR A 80 -12.37 4.22 -12.70
N GLY A 81 -12.05 5.37 -12.14
CA GLY A 81 -12.24 5.66 -10.72
C GLY A 81 -11.22 6.64 -10.17
N MET A 82 -11.23 6.80 -8.86
CA MET A 82 -10.30 7.66 -8.12
C MET A 82 -9.13 6.83 -7.60
N LYS A 83 -7.90 7.22 -7.96
CA LYS A 83 -6.69 6.62 -7.39
C LYS A 83 -6.23 7.40 -6.18
N TYR A 84 -5.72 6.67 -5.19
CA TYR A 84 -5.16 7.19 -3.95
C TYR A 84 -3.73 6.68 -3.82
N VAL A 85 -2.78 7.60 -3.69
CA VAL A 85 -1.36 7.31 -3.48
C VAL A 85 -1.07 7.49 -2.00
N ILE A 86 -0.66 6.41 -1.35
CA ILE A 86 -0.44 6.35 0.10
C ILE A 86 1.01 5.96 0.34
N ASP A 87 1.74 6.76 1.11
CA ASP A 87 3.07 6.41 1.58
C ASP A 87 2.99 5.93 3.03
N GLY A 88 3.75 4.90 3.37
CA GLY A 88 3.75 4.38 4.74
C GLY A 88 4.83 3.35 5.00
N HIS A 89 4.97 2.98 6.27
CA HIS A 89 5.98 2.06 6.74
C HIS A 89 5.53 0.61 6.60
N LEU A 90 6.31 -0.19 5.89
CA LEU A 90 6.10 -1.63 5.76
C LEU A 90 7.10 -2.38 6.62
N ALA A 91 6.62 -3.04 7.67
CA ALA A 91 7.42 -3.96 8.46
C ALA A 91 7.40 -5.35 7.81
N GLY A 92 8.59 -5.87 7.50
CA GLY A 92 8.77 -7.22 7.01
C GLY A 92 8.80 -8.26 8.13
N PRO A 93 8.50 -9.53 7.85
CA PRO A 93 8.52 -10.61 8.84
C PRO A 93 9.89 -10.85 9.48
N THR A 94 10.98 -10.43 8.82
CA THR A 94 12.36 -10.54 9.33
C THR A 94 12.75 -9.38 10.25
N GLY A 95 11.84 -8.46 10.55
CA GLY A 95 12.11 -7.23 11.30
C GLY A 95 12.74 -6.11 10.46
N VAL A 96 13.12 -6.39 9.21
CA VAL A 96 13.55 -5.36 8.26
C VAL A 96 12.33 -4.58 7.80
N SER A 97 12.42 -3.26 7.81
CA SER A 97 11.33 -2.40 7.38
C SER A 97 11.77 -1.35 6.36
N ALA A 98 10.80 -0.82 5.63
CA ALA A 98 11.05 0.20 4.62
C ALA A 98 9.83 1.09 4.41
N THR A 99 10.06 2.32 3.98
CA THR A 99 8.97 3.18 3.51
C THR A 99 8.59 2.79 2.08
N ILE A 100 7.31 2.52 1.87
CA ILE A 100 6.75 2.16 0.57
C ILE A 100 5.69 3.15 0.14
N ARG A 101 5.46 3.21 -1.17
CA ARG A 101 4.31 3.82 -1.80
C ARG A 101 3.35 2.73 -2.26
N THR A 102 2.10 2.84 -1.84
CA THR A 102 0.99 2.02 -2.32
C THR A 102 0.03 2.87 -3.14
N VAL A 103 -0.49 2.31 -4.22
CA VAL A 103 -1.49 2.95 -5.07
C VAL A 103 -2.74 2.11 -5.03
N TRP A 104 -3.85 2.74 -4.63
CA TRP A 104 -5.18 2.13 -4.54
C TRP A 104 -6.11 2.79 -5.55
N ILE A 105 -7.13 2.07 -6.01
CA ILE A 105 -8.21 2.63 -6.81
C ILE A 105 -9.56 2.28 -6.18
N ILE A 106 -10.43 3.27 -6.08
CA ILE A 106 -11.86 3.06 -5.86
C ILE A 106 -12.51 3.27 -7.23
N GLU A 107 -13.03 2.18 -7.79
CA GLU A 107 -13.66 2.18 -9.12
C GLU A 107 -15.04 2.84 -9.06
N TRP A 108 -15.50 3.39 -10.18
CA TRP A 108 -16.85 3.95 -10.27
C TRP A 108 -17.91 2.89 -9.93
N GLY A 109 -18.86 3.23 -9.06
CA GLY A 109 -19.87 2.29 -8.57
C GLY A 109 -19.37 1.31 -7.50
N SER A 110 -18.08 1.36 -7.13
CA SER A 110 -17.51 0.60 -6.01
C SER A 110 -17.24 1.51 -4.82
N GLN A 111 -17.22 0.91 -3.63
CA GLN A 111 -16.75 1.57 -2.40
C GLN A 111 -15.44 0.94 -1.88
N ARG A 112 -14.99 -0.16 -2.49
CA ARG A 112 -13.87 -0.96 -1.96
C ARG A 112 -12.56 -0.59 -2.65
N PRO A 113 -11.55 -0.08 -1.92
CA PRO A 113 -10.24 0.18 -2.49
C PRO A 113 -9.56 -1.11 -2.96
N ARG A 114 -9.15 -1.15 -4.22
CA ARG A 114 -8.36 -2.24 -4.78
C ARG A 114 -6.91 -1.81 -4.94
N LEU A 115 -5.96 -2.65 -4.53
CA LEU A 115 -4.54 -2.36 -4.76
C LEU A 115 -4.20 -2.36 -6.26
N VAL A 116 -3.63 -1.26 -6.73
CA VAL A 116 -3.08 -1.08 -8.08
C VAL A 116 -1.60 -1.48 -8.13
N THR A 117 -0.77 -1.00 -7.20
CA THR A 117 0.66 -1.38 -7.12
C THR A 117 1.25 -0.98 -5.78
N ALA A 118 2.39 -1.55 -5.41
CA ALA A 118 3.23 -1.12 -4.29
C ALA A 118 4.71 -1.14 -4.72
N TYR A 119 5.52 -0.20 -4.24
CA TYR A 119 6.95 -0.09 -4.54
C TYR A 119 7.66 0.81 -3.50
N PRO A 120 9.01 0.82 -3.41
CA PRO A 120 9.72 1.68 -2.48
C PRO A 120 9.35 3.16 -2.67
N ALA A 121 9.10 3.89 -1.59
CA ALA A 121 8.83 5.33 -1.68
C ALA A 121 10.14 6.08 -2.00
N PRO A 122 10.10 7.10 -2.87
CA PRO A 122 11.25 7.98 -3.06
C PRO A 122 11.58 8.70 -1.75
N GLY A 123 12.80 8.51 -1.22
CA GLY A 123 13.30 9.16 0.00
C GLY A 123 13.28 8.33 1.29
N GLY A 124 12.90 7.05 1.23
CA GLY A 124 12.79 6.16 2.39
C GLY A 124 14.05 5.37 2.76
N ALA A 125 15.24 5.96 2.64
CA ALA A 125 16.48 5.37 3.14
C ALA A 125 17.23 6.38 4.01
N THR A 126 17.19 6.15 5.31
CA THR A 126 18.23 6.53 6.26
C THR A 126 18.62 5.27 7.00
#